data_AF-A0A1Q4Z9C9-F1
#
_entry.id   AF-A0A1Q4Z9C9-F1
#
_cell.length_a   1.000
_cell.length_b   1.000
_cell.length_c   1.000
_cell.angle_alpha   90.00
_cell.angle_beta   90.00
_cell.angle_gamma   90.00
#
_symmetry.space_group_name_H-M   'P 1'
#
loop_
_entity.id
_entity.type
_entity.pdbx_description
1 polymer ?
#
loop_
_entity_poly.entity_id
_entity_poly.type
_entity_poly.pdbx_seq_one_letter_code
_entity_poly.pdbx_strand_id
1 'polypeptide(L)'
;MAIPLPRPLHALTAAELTAAAKDRRWPKWQTMALLHSLKLPVLNACLIPPGHSADAVRTAAHVLAAATGTQTLMIRSDGGVEKKQYYRGGNTFAIEEIGPRAAALLADGRAVILAEPTNRFTNRLTVLIRMDQPGPGRPGSLTLEALGPGYDVADLTRGQIPPQVTAHLDDVDFAHYQPPRWHEWKITEDQCPGGEDARRTRRLEQLATQTLTDGGHLDGEVGAEHAESWLRQRGYLHLFAPQPTREALAKRARRLFEDAFFLAMSQPNRNWHCLATAFSVFAEPRTIYWDLVDGERKYAATAPAAARQQGRAA
;
A
#
# COMPACT_ATOMS: atom_id res chain seq x y z
N MET A 1 -27.06 -20.86 -6.28
CA MET A 1 -27.21 -19.40 -6.08
C MET A 1 -26.27 -18.70 -7.06
N ALA A 2 -26.75 -17.71 -7.81
CA ALA A 2 -25.89 -16.93 -8.71
C ALA A 2 -24.99 -16.02 -7.87
N ILE A 3 -23.67 -16.10 -8.08
CA ILE A 3 -22.72 -15.20 -7.41
C ILE A 3 -22.77 -13.86 -8.16
N PRO A 4 -23.06 -12.72 -7.49
CA PRO A 4 -23.14 -11.43 -8.15
C PRO A 4 -21.81 -11.05 -8.79
N LEU A 5 -21.86 -10.41 -9.97
CA LEU A 5 -20.66 -10.00 -10.67
C LEU A 5 -19.88 -8.95 -9.87
N PRO A 6 -18.53 -9.03 -9.83
CA PRO A 6 -17.70 -8.00 -9.22
C PRO A 6 -17.96 -6.62 -9.82
N ARG A 7 -18.09 -5.61 -8.97
CA ARG A 7 -18.31 -4.21 -9.36
C ARG A 7 -17.12 -3.33 -8.93
N PRO A 8 -16.79 -2.27 -9.69
CA PRO A 8 -15.77 -1.32 -9.29
C PRO A 8 -16.12 -0.63 -7.96
N LEU A 9 -15.10 -0.43 -7.11
CA LEU A 9 -15.18 0.19 -5.80
C LEU A 9 -15.89 1.54 -5.85
N HIS A 10 -15.56 2.36 -6.84
CA HIS A 10 -16.13 3.71 -6.99
C HIS A 10 -17.59 3.69 -7.49
N ALA A 11 -18.10 2.54 -7.92
CA ALA A 11 -19.50 2.36 -8.31
C ALA A 11 -20.37 1.82 -7.16
N LEU A 12 -19.78 1.51 -6.00
CA LEU A 12 -20.50 1.01 -4.84
C LEU A 12 -21.26 2.14 -4.14
N THR A 13 -22.47 1.83 -3.70
CA THR A 13 -23.28 2.71 -2.85
C THR A 13 -22.68 2.83 -1.45
N ALA A 14 -23.11 3.84 -0.68
CA ALA A 14 -22.67 4.02 0.70
C ALA A 14 -22.98 2.79 1.59
N ALA A 15 -24.11 2.12 1.36
CA ALA A 15 -24.48 0.90 2.08
C ALA A 15 -23.56 -0.27 1.72
N GLU A 16 -23.24 -0.45 0.44
CA GLU A 16 -22.29 -1.47 -0.03
C GLU A 16 -20.87 -1.22 0.50
N LEU A 17 -20.41 0.03 0.52
CA LEU A 17 -19.11 0.40 1.09
C LEU A 17 -19.07 0.13 2.59
N THR A 18 -20.14 0.45 3.32
CA THR A 18 -20.24 0.18 4.76
C THR A 18 -20.22 -1.33 5.05
N ALA A 19 -20.91 -2.13 4.23
CA ALA A 19 -20.89 -3.58 4.35
C ALA A 19 -19.49 -4.14 4.06
N ALA A 20 -18.84 -3.69 2.97
CA ALA A 20 -17.49 -4.09 2.61
C ALA A 20 -16.44 -3.70 3.67
N ALA A 21 -16.54 -2.50 4.25
CA ALA A 21 -15.65 -2.03 5.32
C ALA A 21 -15.80 -2.81 6.64
N LYS A 22 -16.87 -3.61 6.79
CA LYS A 22 -17.10 -4.53 7.92
C LYS A 22 -16.71 -5.98 7.61
N ASP A 23 -16.54 -6.33 6.33
CA ASP A 23 -16.24 -7.69 5.90
C ASP A 23 -14.75 -8.02 6.11
N ARG A 24 -14.47 -8.76 7.17
CA ARG A 24 -13.10 -9.12 7.57
C ARG A 24 -12.49 -10.29 6.79
N ARG A 25 -13.25 -10.90 5.87
CA ARG A 25 -12.73 -12.00 5.04
C ARG A 25 -11.60 -11.52 4.12
N TRP A 26 -11.67 -10.25 3.70
CA TRP A 26 -10.77 -9.64 2.73
C TRP A 26 -10.19 -8.33 3.31
N PRO A 27 -9.15 -8.40 4.17
CA PRO A 27 -8.66 -7.23 4.90
C PRO A 27 -8.23 -6.06 4.02
N LYS A 28 -7.59 -6.31 2.87
CA LYS A 28 -7.19 -5.21 1.97
C LYS A 28 -8.40 -4.55 1.34
N TRP A 29 -9.35 -5.34 0.83
CA TRP A 29 -10.59 -4.82 0.28
C TRP A 29 -11.40 -4.04 1.31
N GLN A 30 -11.51 -4.59 2.53
CA GLN A 30 -12.16 -3.94 3.66
C GLN A 30 -11.59 -2.53 3.89
N THR A 31 -10.27 -2.41 3.89
CA THR A 31 -9.60 -1.12 4.15
C THR A 31 -9.69 -0.17 2.96
N MET A 32 -9.67 -0.66 1.73
CA MET A 32 -9.94 0.16 0.54
C MET A 32 -11.37 0.73 0.56
N ALA A 33 -12.36 -0.08 0.94
CA ALA A 33 -13.75 0.37 1.11
C ALA A 33 -13.89 1.40 2.24
N LEU A 34 -13.18 1.20 3.37
CA LEU A 34 -13.11 2.19 4.45
C LEU A 34 -12.54 3.52 3.96
N LEU A 35 -11.37 3.51 3.32
CA LEU A 35 -10.73 4.71 2.76
C LEU A 35 -11.66 5.47 1.81
N HIS A 36 -12.30 4.74 0.88
CA HIS A 36 -13.24 5.34 -0.06
C HIS A 36 -14.48 5.93 0.64
N SER A 37 -15.00 5.25 1.67
CA SER A 37 -16.14 5.75 2.46
C SER A 37 -15.80 7.05 3.20
N LEU A 38 -14.55 7.22 3.62
CA LEU A 38 -14.01 8.44 4.24
C LEU A 38 -13.63 9.52 3.22
N LYS A 39 -13.91 9.29 1.93
CA LYS A 39 -13.56 10.20 0.82
C LYS A 39 -12.04 10.42 0.68
N LEU A 40 -11.24 9.50 1.22
CA LEU A 40 -9.80 9.49 0.97
C LEU A 40 -9.55 8.90 -0.43
N PRO A 41 -8.58 9.46 -1.17
CA PRO A 41 -8.31 9.00 -2.51
C PRO A 41 -7.74 7.59 -2.47
N VAL A 42 -8.35 6.66 -3.20
CA VAL A 42 -7.95 5.26 -3.27
C VAL A 42 -8.19 4.77 -4.69
N LEU A 43 -7.42 3.77 -5.11
CA LEU A 43 -7.55 3.16 -6.43
C LEU A 43 -8.96 2.62 -6.65
N ASN A 44 -9.51 2.85 -7.84
CA ASN A 44 -10.67 2.09 -8.27
C ASN A 44 -10.28 0.62 -8.45
N ALA A 45 -11.12 -0.29 -7.97
CA ALA A 45 -10.79 -1.70 -7.92
C ALA A 45 -12.02 -2.61 -7.88
N CYS A 46 -11.87 -3.86 -8.31
CA CYS A 46 -12.88 -4.91 -8.21
C CYS A 46 -12.35 -6.04 -7.33
N LEU A 47 -13.12 -6.45 -6.33
CA LEU A 47 -12.87 -7.67 -5.55
C LEU A 47 -13.50 -8.88 -6.26
N ILE A 48 -12.70 -9.91 -6.48
CA ILE A 48 -13.11 -11.20 -7.02
C ILE A 48 -12.83 -12.28 -5.96
N PRO A 49 -13.84 -12.71 -5.20
CA PRO A 49 -13.71 -13.79 -4.24
C PRO A 49 -13.33 -15.14 -4.89
N PRO A 50 -12.77 -16.09 -4.13
CA PRO A 50 -12.61 -17.47 -4.57
C PRO A 50 -13.94 -18.09 -5.04
N GLY A 51 -13.89 -18.99 -6.03
CA GLY A 51 -15.06 -19.68 -6.58
C GLY A 51 -15.75 -18.97 -7.75
N HIS A 52 -15.28 -17.78 -8.15
CA HIS A 52 -15.70 -17.15 -9.41
C HIS A 52 -15.12 -17.87 -10.64
N SER A 53 -15.88 -17.89 -11.73
CA SER A 53 -15.44 -18.46 -13.01
C SER A 53 -14.44 -17.55 -13.75
N ALA A 54 -13.70 -18.12 -14.70
CA ALA A 54 -12.81 -17.36 -15.58
C ALA A 54 -13.55 -16.25 -16.35
N ASP A 55 -14.80 -16.49 -16.74
CA ASP A 55 -15.63 -15.47 -17.40
C ASP A 55 -15.97 -14.33 -16.46
N ALA A 56 -16.27 -14.60 -15.19
CA ALA A 56 -16.50 -13.55 -14.20
C ALA A 56 -15.25 -12.68 -13.99
N VAL A 57 -14.06 -13.27 -13.99
CA VAL A 57 -12.79 -12.53 -13.94
C VAL A 57 -12.63 -11.63 -15.15
N ARG A 58 -12.85 -12.17 -16.36
CA ARG A 58 -12.77 -11.43 -17.62
C ARG A 58 -13.74 -10.26 -17.65
N THR A 59 -15.00 -10.49 -17.28
CA THR A 59 -16.02 -9.45 -17.19
C THR A 59 -15.62 -8.37 -16.19
N ALA A 60 -15.16 -8.74 -14.99
CA ALA A 60 -14.70 -7.79 -13.99
C ALA A 60 -13.52 -6.92 -14.49
N ALA A 61 -12.58 -7.52 -15.22
CA ALA A 61 -11.45 -6.83 -15.82
C ALA A 61 -11.92 -5.81 -16.87
N HIS A 62 -12.78 -6.20 -17.82
CA HIS A 62 -13.30 -5.27 -18.83
C HIS A 62 -14.16 -4.15 -18.23
N VAL A 63 -14.99 -4.46 -17.23
CA VAL A 63 -15.80 -3.44 -16.53
C VAL A 63 -14.90 -2.41 -15.83
N LEU A 64 -13.87 -2.86 -15.12
CA LEU A 64 -12.92 -1.96 -14.47
C LEU A 64 -12.12 -1.15 -15.49
N ALA A 65 -11.62 -1.80 -16.54
CA ALA A 65 -10.87 -1.16 -17.62
C ALA A 65 -11.68 -0.04 -18.30
N ALA A 66 -12.96 -0.29 -18.58
CA ALA A 66 -13.87 0.71 -19.14
C ALA A 66 -14.12 1.86 -18.16
N ALA A 67 -14.30 1.56 -16.86
CA ALA A 67 -14.54 2.57 -15.83
C ALA A 67 -13.33 3.50 -15.60
N THR A 68 -12.11 3.02 -15.84
CA THR A 68 -10.87 3.77 -15.58
C THR A 68 -10.15 4.21 -16.85
N GLY A 69 -10.69 3.90 -18.03
CA GLY A 69 -10.11 4.25 -19.33
C GLY A 69 -8.73 3.63 -19.59
N THR A 70 -8.46 2.43 -19.08
CA THR A 70 -7.14 1.77 -19.18
C THR A 70 -7.20 0.47 -20.00
N GLN A 71 -6.06 0.05 -20.54
CA GLN A 71 -5.87 -1.25 -21.18
C GLN A 71 -5.06 -2.22 -20.32
N THR A 72 -4.65 -1.78 -19.13
CA THR A 72 -3.87 -2.57 -18.19
C THR A 72 -4.43 -2.45 -16.77
N LEU A 73 -4.30 -3.51 -15.99
CA LEU A 73 -4.80 -3.57 -14.62
C LEU A 73 -3.73 -4.14 -13.69
N MET A 74 -3.72 -3.64 -12.46
CA MET A 74 -2.88 -4.16 -11.39
C MET A 74 -3.57 -5.33 -10.70
N ILE A 75 -2.83 -6.41 -10.46
CA ILE A 75 -3.32 -7.57 -9.69
C ILE A 75 -2.77 -7.50 -8.26
N ARG A 76 -3.67 -7.62 -7.29
CA ARG A 76 -3.36 -7.81 -5.87
C ARG A 76 -4.09 -9.05 -5.35
N SER A 77 -3.50 -9.75 -4.39
CA SER A 77 -4.16 -10.87 -3.69
C SER A 77 -4.58 -10.47 -2.27
N ASP A 78 -5.68 -11.02 -1.79
CA ASP A 78 -6.24 -10.73 -0.46
C ASP A 78 -6.81 -12.00 0.22
N GLY A 79 -6.89 -11.96 1.55
CA GLY A 79 -7.30 -13.09 2.39
C GLY A 79 -6.38 -14.34 2.26
N GLY A 80 -6.91 -15.51 2.63
CA GLY A 80 -6.24 -16.81 2.53
C GLY A 80 -5.14 -17.07 3.57
N VAL A 81 -4.71 -18.33 3.69
CA VAL A 81 -3.58 -18.73 4.56
C VAL A 81 -2.29 -18.13 4.00
N GLU A 82 -1.49 -17.46 4.84
CA GLU A 82 -0.17 -17.00 4.44
C GLU A 82 0.75 -18.20 4.12
N LYS A 83 1.16 -18.31 2.86
CA LYS A 83 2.16 -19.29 2.40
C LYS A 83 3.53 -18.61 2.26
N LYS A 84 4.61 -19.36 2.46
CA LYS A 84 6.01 -18.87 2.33
C LYS A 84 6.32 -18.25 0.97
N GLN A 85 5.67 -18.74 -0.10
CA GLN A 85 5.72 -18.13 -1.42
C GLN A 85 4.50 -17.21 -1.59
N TYR A 86 4.70 -15.93 -1.30
CA TYR A 86 3.66 -14.91 -1.38
C TYR A 86 3.66 -14.25 -2.75
N TYR A 87 2.50 -14.19 -3.43
CA TYR A 87 2.35 -13.41 -4.65
C TYR A 87 2.60 -11.93 -4.37
N ARG A 88 3.67 -11.38 -4.95
CA ARG A 88 3.98 -9.95 -4.84
C ARG A 88 3.05 -9.17 -5.77
N GLY A 89 1.93 -8.71 -5.22
CA GLY A 89 1.04 -7.79 -5.93
C GLY A 89 1.70 -6.43 -6.18
N GLY A 90 1.14 -5.67 -7.12
CA GLY A 90 1.62 -4.33 -7.47
C GLY A 90 1.98 -4.16 -8.95
N ASN A 91 2.19 -5.27 -9.67
CA ASN A 91 2.51 -5.25 -11.09
C ASN A 91 1.23 -5.12 -11.92
N THR A 92 1.39 -4.46 -13.07
CA THR A 92 0.31 -4.08 -13.98
C THR A 92 0.46 -4.91 -15.26
N PHE A 93 -0.63 -5.52 -15.70
CA PHE A 93 -0.64 -6.43 -16.84
C PHE A 93 -1.72 -6.02 -17.84
N ALA A 94 -1.58 -6.45 -19.08
CA ALA A 94 -2.61 -6.24 -20.09
C ALA A 94 -3.87 -7.05 -19.74
N ILE A 95 -5.06 -6.58 -20.17
CA ILE A 95 -6.36 -7.16 -19.77
C ILE A 95 -6.43 -8.66 -20.11
N GLU A 96 -5.88 -9.06 -21.25
CA GLU A 96 -5.81 -10.44 -21.74
C GLU A 96 -5.00 -11.37 -20.83
N GLU A 97 -4.02 -10.84 -20.09
CA GLU A 97 -3.20 -11.61 -19.15
C GLU A 97 -3.86 -11.79 -17.77
N ILE A 98 -4.91 -11.02 -17.47
CA ILE A 98 -5.53 -11.00 -16.14
C ILE A 98 -6.14 -12.35 -15.78
N GLY A 99 -6.84 -12.99 -16.73
CA GLY A 99 -7.51 -14.28 -16.51
C GLY A 99 -6.53 -15.37 -16.03
N PRO A 100 -5.49 -15.69 -16.82
CA PRO A 100 -4.47 -16.68 -16.44
C PRO A 100 -3.80 -16.37 -15.10
N ARG A 101 -3.46 -15.11 -14.83
CA ARG A 101 -2.75 -14.70 -13.59
C ARG A 101 -3.66 -14.76 -12.35
N ALA A 102 -4.94 -14.43 -12.50
CA ALA A 102 -5.92 -14.52 -11.43
C ALA A 102 -6.29 -15.97 -11.08
N ALA A 103 -6.27 -16.88 -12.06
CA ALA A 103 -6.72 -18.27 -11.88
C ALA A 103 -5.98 -19.00 -10.76
N ALA A 104 -4.65 -18.90 -10.71
CA ALA A 104 -3.84 -19.54 -9.67
C ALA A 104 -4.17 -19.01 -8.27
N LEU A 105 -4.37 -17.68 -8.13
CA LEU A 105 -4.70 -17.05 -6.85
C LEU A 105 -6.08 -17.48 -6.35
N LEU A 106 -7.07 -17.55 -7.25
CA LEU A 106 -8.42 -17.99 -6.92
C LEU A 106 -8.47 -19.48 -6.55
N ALA A 107 -7.70 -20.32 -7.27
CA ALA A 107 -7.56 -21.75 -6.97
C ALA A 107 -6.90 -21.99 -5.60
N ASP A 108 -5.99 -21.11 -5.19
CA ASP A 108 -5.37 -21.11 -3.86
C ASP A 108 -6.31 -20.63 -2.73
N GLY A 109 -7.58 -20.34 -3.04
CA GLY A 109 -8.55 -19.84 -2.07
C GLY A 109 -8.31 -18.39 -1.65
N ARG A 110 -7.52 -17.62 -2.42
CA ARG A 110 -7.29 -16.19 -2.20
C ARG A 110 -8.24 -15.38 -3.07
N ALA A 111 -8.71 -14.25 -2.56
CA ALA A 111 -9.40 -13.29 -3.41
C ALA A 111 -8.40 -12.54 -4.28
N VAL A 112 -8.85 -12.14 -5.47
CA VAL A 112 -8.13 -11.27 -6.39
C VAL A 112 -8.74 -9.89 -6.34
N ILE A 113 -7.92 -8.87 -6.14
CA ILE A 113 -8.30 -7.47 -6.29
C ILE A 113 -7.65 -6.99 -7.59
N LEU A 114 -8.49 -6.72 -8.59
CA LEU A 114 -8.07 -5.98 -9.78
C LEU A 114 -8.15 -4.49 -9.46
N ALA A 115 -7.11 -3.73 -9.73
CA ALA A 115 -7.08 -2.29 -9.48
C ALA A 115 -6.65 -1.54 -10.73
N GLU A 116 -7.09 -0.30 -10.85
CA GLU A 116 -6.55 0.61 -11.85
C GLU A 116 -5.02 0.74 -11.71
N PRO A 117 -4.30 0.96 -12.82
CA PRO A 117 -2.85 0.91 -12.79
C PRO A 117 -2.25 2.15 -12.09
N THR A 118 -1.06 1.93 -11.54
CA THR A 118 -0.16 2.99 -11.06
C THR A 118 1.19 2.84 -11.76
N ASN A 119 1.89 3.94 -11.97
CA ASN A 119 3.26 3.91 -12.46
C ASN A 119 4.23 4.19 -11.31
N ARG A 120 4.82 3.13 -10.75
CA ARG A 120 5.78 3.25 -9.64
C ARG A 120 7.07 3.99 -10.02
N PHE A 121 7.35 4.13 -11.31
CA PHE A 121 8.48 4.90 -11.83
C PHE A 121 8.19 6.40 -11.92
N THR A 122 6.99 6.84 -11.53
CA THR A 122 6.62 8.26 -11.54
C THR A 122 6.15 8.75 -10.18
N ASN A 123 6.36 7.94 -9.14
CA ASN A 123 6.14 8.37 -7.76
C ASN A 123 6.98 9.62 -7.50
N ARG A 124 6.35 10.64 -6.93
CA ARG A 124 6.97 11.90 -6.51
C ARG A 124 7.21 11.96 -5.00
N LEU A 125 6.43 11.20 -4.24
CA LEU A 125 6.57 11.07 -2.80
C LEU A 125 5.84 9.80 -2.38
N THR A 126 6.47 9.03 -1.52
CA THR A 126 5.88 7.88 -0.84
C THR A 126 6.04 8.09 0.65
N VAL A 127 4.97 7.96 1.42
CA VAL A 127 4.97 8.11 2.88
C VAL A 127 4.34 6.88 3.51
N LEU A 128 5.06 6.19 4.38
CA LEU A 128 4.48 5.24 5.32
C LEU A 128 4.00 6.02 6.56
N ILE A 129 2.74 5.83 6.92
CA ILE A 129 2.08 6.51 8.03
C ILE A 129 1.80 5.46 9.09
N ARG A 130 2.41 5.62 10.26
CA ARG A 130 2.23 4.75 11.42
C ARG A 130 1.59 5.53 12.56
N MET A 131 0.50 5.00 13.10
CA MET A 131 -0.23 5.52 14.26
C MET A 131 -0.11 4.51 15.39
N ASP A 132 0.40 4.91 16.54
CA ASP A 132 0.44 4.08 17.75
C ASP A 132 -0.56 4.64 18.78
N GLN A 133 -1.46 3.78 19.27
CA GLN A 133 -2.42 4.16 20.31
C GLN A 133 -1.68 4.36 21.64
N PRO A 134 -2.07 5.33 22.49
CA PRO A 134 -1.55 5.42 23.85
C PRO A 134 -1.81 4.11 24.62
N GLY A 135 -0.84 3.72 25.46
CA GLY A 135 -0.90 2.56 26.34
C GLY A 135 -0.28 2.86 27.71
N PRO A 136 -0.30 1.90 28.67
CA PRO A 136 0.29 2.10 29.99
C PRO A 136 1.76 2.52 29.89
N GLY A 137 2.05 3.76 30.30
CA GLY A 137 3.39 4.35 30.25
C GLY A 137 3.92 4.70 28.85
N ARG A 138 3.08 4.63 27.80
CA ARG A 138 3.47 4.96 26.43
C ARG A 138 2.48 5.97 25.82
N PRO A 139 2.92 7.21 25.50
CA PRO A 139 2.05 8.15 24.81
C PRO A 139 1.70 7.66 23.41
N GLY A 140 0.58 8.13 22.87
CA GLY A 140 0.25 7.90 21.47
C GLY A 140 1.23 8.65 20.56
N SER A 141 1.46 8.13 19.36
CA SER A 141 2.41 8.75 18.43
C SER A 141 1.99 8.60 16.98
N LEU A 142 2.42 9.55 16.15
CA LEU A 142 2.33 9.48 14.69
C LEU A 142 3.74 9.54 14.11
N THR A 143 4.08 8.58 13.25
CA THR A 143 5.34 8.57 12.50
C THR A 143 5.05 8.57 11.00
N LEU A 144 5.70 9.47 10.28
CA LEU A 144 5.67 9.58 8.82
C LEU A 144 7.08 9.29 8.29
N GLU A 145 7.25 8.17 7.59
CA GLU A 145 8.51 7.78 6.97
C GLU A 145 8.40 8.00 5.47
N ALA A 146 9.26 8.85 4.90
CA ALA A 146 9.15 9.27 3.52
C ALA A 146 10.34 8.85 2.66
N LEU A 147 10.02 8.45 1.42
CA LEU A 147 10.95 8.38 0.31
C LEU A 147 10.47 9.31 -0.80
N GLY A 148 11.41 10.01 -1.40
CA GLY A 148 11.18 10.93 -2.50
C GLY A 148 10.88 10.24 -3.82
N PRO A 149 11.01 10.97 -4.94
CA PRO A 149 10.73 10.46 -6.25
C PRO A 149 11.42 9.14 -6.60
N GLY A 150 10.65 8.23 -7.20
CA GLY A 150 11.13 6.94 -7.69
C GLY A 150 11.08 5.76 -6.76
N TYR A 151 10.85 6.04 -5.49
CA TYR A 151 10.60 5.02 -4.51
C TYR A 151 9.10 4.77 -4.38
N ASP A 152 8.77 3.52 -4.07
CA ASP A 152 7.43 2.99 -3.90
C ASP A 152 7.21 2.48 -2.48
N VAL A 153 5.96 2.27 -2.08
CA VAL A 153 5.60 1.80 -0.73
C VAL A 153 6.26 0.47 -0.40
N ALA A 154 6.45 -0.37 -1.41
CA ALA A 154 7.17 -1.63 -1.27
C ALA A 154 8.61 -1.42 -0.76
N ASP A 155 9.26 -0.30 -1.09
CA ASP A 155 10.64 0.00 -0.69
C ASP A 155 10.75 0.23 0.83
N LEU A 156 9.81 1.01 1.39
CA LEU A 156 9.71 1.25 2.84
C LEU A 156 9.31 -0.01 3.62
N THR A 157 8.39 -0.80 3.08
CA THR A 157 7.75 -1.89 3.85
C THR A 157 8.42 -3.25 3.70
N ARG A 158 8.97 -3.55 2.52
CA ARG A 158 9.53 -4.86 2.15
C ARG A 158 10.94 -4.76 1.58
N GLY A 159 11.26 -3.64 0.95
CA GLY A 159 12.54 -3.40 0.29
C GLY A 159 13.67 -3.05 1.25
N GLN A 160 13.36 -2.86 2.55
CA GLN A 160 14.33 -2.51 3.58
C GLN A 160 15.17 -1.27 3.19
N ILE A 161 14.55 -0.36 2.43
CA ILE A 161 15.13 0.92 2.08
C ILE A 161 14.79 1.88 3.21
N PRO A 162 15.79 2.38 3.97
CA PRO A 162 15.52 3.30 5.07
C PRO A 162 14.88 4.59 4.54
N PRO A 163 13.98 5.25 5.30
CA PRO A 163 13.39 6.51 4.87
C PRO A 163 14.45 7.59 4.66
N GLN A 164 14.23 8.48 3.70
CA GLN A 164 15.06 9.69 3.51
C GLN A 164 14.73 10.73 4.58
N VAL A 165 13.45 10.83 4.95
CA VAL A 165 12.97 11.79 5.95
C VAL A 165 11.97 11.09 6.85
N THR A 166 12.09 11.31 8.15
CA THR A 166 11.11 10.89 9.14
C THR A 166 10.53 12.12 9.82
N ALA A 167 9.21 12.23 9.88
CA ALA A 167 8.52 13.22 10.70
C ALA A 167 7.77 12.51 11.82
N HIS A 168 7.92 12.96 13.05
CA HIS A 168 7.36 12.33 14.22
C HIS A 168 6.60 13.33 15.09
N LEU A 169 5.47 12.87 15.65
CA LEU A 169 4.69 13.55 16.68
C LEU A 169 4.50 12.59 17.86
N ASP A 170 4.88 13.06 19.04
CA ASP A 170 4.61 12.41 20.32
C ASP A 170 3.28 12.91 20.90
N ASP A 171 2.84 12.27 21.99
CA ASP A 171 1.68 12.68 22.81
C ASP A 171 0.37 12.87 22.02
N VAL A 172 0.19 12.11 20.95
CA VAL A 172 -1.01 12.16 20.11
C VAL A 172 -2.17 11.43 20.81
N ASP A 173 -3.20 12.18 21.16
CA ASP A 173 -4.48 11.61 21.60
C ASP A 173 -5.39 11.34 20.41
N PHE A 174 -5.44 10.09 19.95
CA PHE A 174 -6.33 9.68 18.86
C PHE A 174 -7.82 9.64 19.24
N ALA A 175 -8.20 9.87 20.50
CA ALA A 175 -9.59 10.00 20.93
C ALA A 175 -10.10 11.46 20.88
N HIS A 176 -9.21 12.44 21.02
CA HIS A 176 -9.56 13.86 21.04
C HIS A 176 -8.76 14.64 20.00
N TYR A 177 -9.45 15.14 18.97
CA TYR A 177 -8.80 15.85 17.88
C TYR A 177 -8.15 17.15 18.37
N GLN A 178 -6.82 17.24 18.20
CA GLN A 178 -6.07 18.48 18.37
C GLN A 178 -5.11 18.64 17.18
N PRO A 179 -5.22 19.73 16.41
CA PRO A 179 -4.32 19.95 15.28
C PRO A 179 -2.90 20.24 15.79
N PRO A 180 -1.87 19.52 15.30
CA PRO A 180 -0.50 19.72 15.77
C PRO A 180 0.03 21.07 15.31
N ARG A 181 0.80 21.70 16.20
CA ARG A 181 1.55 22.92 15.92
C ARG A 181 2.84 22.56 15.20
N TRP A 182 3.34 23.47 14.36
CA TRP A 182 4.53 23.18 13.57
C TRP A 182 5.77 22.82 14.41
N HIS A 183 5.94 23.45 15.57
CA HIS A 183 7.06 23.18 16.47
C HIS A 183 6.99 21.84 17.22
N GLU A 184 5.85 21.15 17.18
CA GLU A 184 5.70 19.83 17.80
C GLU A 184 6.27 18.72 16.89
N TRP A 185 6.40 18.98 15.59
CA TRP A 185 6.95 18.03 14.63
C TRP A 185 8.47 17.90 14.77
N LYS A 186 8.93 16.68 15.04
CA LYS A 186 10.34 16.30 14.96
C LYS A 186 10.61 15.75 13.57
N ILE A 187 11.25 16.54 12.72
CA ILE A 187 11.60 16.15 11.34
C ILE A 187 13.10 15.87 11.25
N THR A 188 13.45 14.62 10.99
CA THR A 188 14.82 14.15 10.82
C THR A 188 15.04 13.73 9.38
N GLU A 189 16.17 14.13 8.81
CA GLU A 189 16.60 13.76 7.47
C GLU A 189 17.81 12.82 7.60
N ASP A 190 17.86 11.77 6.77
CA ASP A 190 19.05 10.91 6.73
C ASP A 190 20.18 11.65 6.02
N GLN A 191 21.20 11.99 6.80
CA GLN A 191 22.41 12.67 6.33
C GLN A 191 23.60 11.72 6.18
N CYS A 192 23.38 10.40 6.24
CA CYS A 192 24.44 9.41 6.09
C CYS A 192 25.16 9.59 4.74
N PRO A 193 26.49 9.82 4.73
CA PRO A 193 27.26 9.89 3.49
C PRO A 193 27.09 8.64 2.62
N GLY A 194 26.74 8.80 1.35
CA GLY A 194 26.46 7.68 0.44
C GLY A 194 25.14 6.94 0.70
N GLY A 195 24.33 7.37 1.68
CA GLY A 195 23.04 6.75 2.00
C GLY A 195 22.08 6.75 0.82
N GLU A 196 22.00 7.84 0.06
CA GLU A 196 21.14 7.92 -1.13
C GLU A 196 21.59 6.99 -2.26
N ASP A 197 22.89 6.88 -2.51
CA ASP A 197 23.40 5.95 -3.53
C ASP A 197 23.12 4.50 -3.13
N ALA A 198 23.29 4.16 -1.84
CA ALA A 198 22.93 2.83 -1.33
C ALA A 198 21.42 2.53 -1.47
N ARG A 199 20.54 3.51 -1.20
CA ARG A 199 19.10 3.36 -1.44
C ARG A 199 18.80 3.13 -2.92
N ARG A 200 19.41 3.92 -3.79
CA ARG A 200 19.21 3.85 -5.25
C ARG A 200 19.65 2.49 -5.79
N THR A 201 20.84 2.02 -5.43
CA THR A 201 21.33 0.70 -5.85
C THR A 201 20.35 -0.41 -5.43
N ARG A 202 19.94 -0.45 -4.15
CA ARG A 202 18.96 -1.43 -3.67
C ARG A 202 17.63 -1.35 -4.42
N ARG A 203 17.15 -0.14 -4.72
CA ARG A 203 15.93 0.06 -5.49
C ARG A 203 16.07 -0.50 -6.90
N LEU A 204 17.17 -0.20 -7.59
CA LEU A 204 17.43 -0.67 -8.95
C LEU A 204 17.52 -2.21 -9.01
N GLU A 205 18.16 -2.84 -8.03
CA GLU A 205 18.20 -4.31 -7.90
C GLU A 205 16.79 -4.91 -7.75
N GLN A 206 15.95 -4.29 -6.92
CA GLN A 206 14.56 -4.73 -6.72
C GLN A 206 13.71 -4.52 -7.98
N LEU A 207 13.89 -3.40 -8.68
CA LEU A 207 13.21 -3.15 -9.94
C LEU A 207 13.60 -4.17 -10.99
N ALA A 208 14.90 -4.44 -11.15
CA ALA A 208 15.41 -5.44 -12.08
C ALA A 208 14.76 -6.81 -11.81
N THR A 209 14.90 -7.32 -10.58
CA THR A 209 14.53 -8.70 -10.22
C THR A 209 13.03 -8.95 -10.11
N GLN A 210 12.24 -7.96 -9.71
CA GLN A 210 10.83 -8.19 -9.29
C GLN A 210 9.80 -7.42 -10.12
N THR A 211 10.22 -6.35 -10.81
CA THR A 211 9.31 -5.49 -11.56
C THR A 211 9.51 -5.67 -13.05
N LEU A 212 10.73 -5.45 -13.52
CA LEU A 212 11.04 -5.45 -14.94
C LEU A 212 11.05 -6.86 -15.51
N THR A 213 11.61 -7.84 -14.80
CA THR A 213 11.53 -9.25 -15.24
C THR A 213 10.10 -9.78 -15.24
N ASP A 214 9.30 -9.57 -14.19
CA ASP A 214 7.90 -10.06 -14.13
C ASP A 214 6.98 -9.37 -15.16
N GLY A 215 7.29 -8.13 -15.52
CA GLY A 215 6.64 -7.38 -16.60
C GLY A 215 7.13 -7.72 -18.01
N GLY A 216 8.08 -8.65 -18.17
CA GLY A 216 8.64 -9.01 -19.48
C GLY A 216 9.45 -7.89 -20.13
N HIS A 217 10.06 -7.01 -19.33
CA HIS A 217 10.82 -5.84 -19.80
C HIS A 217 12.33 -6.06 -19.83
N LEU A 218 12.83 -7.09 -19.14
CA LEU A 218 14.22 -7.50 -19.13
C LEU A 218 14.30 -9.02 -19.33
N ASP A 219 14.94 -9.45 -20.41
CA ASP A 219 15.30 -10.83 -20.70
C ASP A 219 16.83 -10.99 -20.53
N GLY A 220 17.29 -12.02 -19.82
CA GLY A 220 18.74 -12.29 -19.65
C GLY A 220 19.34 -11.74 -18.35
N GLU A 221 20.48 -11.07 -18.43
CA GLU A 221 21.21 -10.59 -17.24
C GLU A 221 20.38 -9.57 -16.43
N VAL A 222 20.19 -9.87 -15.15
CA VAL A 222 19.40 -9.06 -14.22
C VAL A 222 20.34 -8.32 -13.28
N GLY A 223 20.22 -6.99 -13.22
CA GLY A 223 21.04 -6.18 -12.32
C GLY A 223 20.65 -4.71 -12.26
N ALA A 224 21.20 -3.99 -11.28
CA ALA A 224 20.93 -2.57 -11.07
C ALA A 224 21.24 -1.71 -12.30
N GLU A 225 22.37 -1.96 -12.96
CA GLU A 225 22.81 -1.22 -14.15
C GLU A 225 21.82 -1.37 -15.32
N HIS A 226 21.30 -2.58 -15.52
CA HIS A 226 20.30 -2.87 -16.54
C HIS A 226 18.98 -2.14 -16.26
N ALA A 227 18.51 -2.16 -15.01
CA ALA A 227 17.33 -1.41 -14.61
C ALA A 227 17.54 0.10 -14.78
N GLU A 228 18.71 0.63 -14.41
CA GLU A 228 19.03 2.04 -14.59
C GLU A 228 19.03 2.44 -16.06
N SER A 229 19.72 1.68 -16.91
CA SER A 229 19.78 1.90 -18.36
C SER A 229 18.36 1.91 -18.95
N TRP A 230 17.54 0.92 -18.60
CA TRP A 230 16.15 0.82 -19.04
C TRP A 230 15.31 2.04 -18.62
N LEU A 231 15.49 2.51 -17.38
CA LEU A 231 14.76 3.66 -16.84
C LEU A 231 15.17 4.97 -17.52
N ARG A 232 16.47 5.16 -17.74
CA ARG A 232 17.03 6.34 -18.41
C ARG A 232 16.59 6.41 -19.87
N GLN A 233 16.65 5.31 -20.60
CA GLN A 233 16.22 5.23 -22.01
C GLN A 233 14.73 5.58 -22.18
N ARG A 234 13.90 5.35 -21.17
CA ARG A 234 12.47 5.69 -21.16
C ARG A 234 12.16 7.06 -20.56
N GLY A 235 13.18 7.85 -20.22
CA GLY A 235 13.00 9.22 -19.76
C GLY A 235 12.60 9.34 -18.28
N TYR A 236 12.72 8.30 -17.47
CA TYR A 236 12.49 8.37 -16.02
C TYR A 236 13.67 9.05 -15.29
N LEU A 237 14.14 10.18 -15.80
CA LEU A 237 15.34 10.88 -15.32
C LEU A 237 15.14 11.51 -13.93
N HIS A 238 13.89 11.84 -13.58
CA HIS A 238 13.55 12.41 -12.29
C HIS A 238 13.85 11.46 -11.11
N LEU A 239 14.00 10.15 -11.35
CA LEU A 239 14.42 9.17 -10.34
C LEU A 239 15.86 9.39 -9.85
N PHE A 240 16.67 10.10 -10.64
CA PHE A 240 18.11 10.24 -10.42
C PHE A 240 18.52 11.66 -10.02
N ALA A 241 17.59 12.62 -10.02
CA ALA A 241 17.86 13.99 -9.62
C ALA A 241 17.82 14.14 -8.08
N PRO A 242 18.53 15.12 -7.49
CA PRO A 242 18.35 15.50 -6.08
C PRO A 242 16.90 15.89 -5.79
N GLN A 243 16.41 15.56 -4.60
CA GLN A 243 14.98 15.69 -4.28
C GLN A 243 14.72 16.45 -2.98
N PRO A 244 13.81 17.43 -2.98
CA PRO A 244 13.37 18.14 -1.78
C PRO A 244 12.34 17.30 -0.99
N THR A 245 12.71 16.07 -0.60
CA THR A 245 11.80 15.13 0.08
C THR A 245 11.32 15.71 1.40
N ARG A 246 12.19 16.42 2.13
CA ARG A 246 11.86 17.07 3.40
C ARG A 246 10.77 18.12 3.22
N GLU A 247 10.91 19.01 2.26
CA GLU A 247 9.92 20.05 1.96
C GLU A 247 8.61 19.43 1.44
N ALA A 248 8.71 18.37 0.64
CA ALA A 248 7.55 17.66 0.12
C ALA A 248 6.72 16.99 1.23
N LEU A 249 7.39 16.40 2.23
CA LEU A 249 6.76 15.83 3.42
C LEU A 249 6.20 16.92 4.34
N ALA A 250 7.00 17.94 4.64
CA ALA A 250 6.62 19.07 5.50
C ALA A 250 5.31 19.74 5.05
N LYS A 251 5.18 20.00 3.73
CA LYS A 251 3.97 20.59 3.12
C LYS A 251 2.71 19.74 3.29
N ARG A 252 2.85 18.44 3.61
CA ARG A 252 1.75 17.48 3.72
C ARG A 252 1.52 16.98 5.14
N ALA A 253 2.48 17.14 6.04
CA ALA A 253 2.46 16.57 7.39
C ALA A 253 1.13 16.83 8.13
N ARG A 254 0.63 18.08 8.11
CA ARG A 254 -0.66 18.43 8.71
C ARG A 254 -1.83 17.64 8.11
N ARG A 255 -1.92 17.57 6.78
CA ARG A 255 -3.01 16.85 6.11
C ARG A 255 -2.94 15.35 6.38
N LEU A 256 -1.74 14.78 6.37
CA LEU A 256 -1.52 13.37 6.70
C LEU A 256 -1.88 13.06 8.15
N PHE A 257 -1.63 13.98 9.08
CA PHE A 257 -2.12 13.88 10.46
C PHE A 257 -3.66 13.87 10.52
N GLU A 258 -4.32 14.80 9.84
CA GLU A 258 -5.80 14.89 9.81
C GLU A 258 -6.40 13.58 9.27
N ASP A 259 -5.90 13.09 8.14
CA ASP A 259 -6.35 11.84 7.53
C ASP A 259 -6.06 10.62 8.45
N ALA A 260 -4.88 10.58 9.10
CA ALA A 260 -4.54 9.54 10.08
C ALA A 260 -5.47 9.54 11.30
N PHE A 261 -5.83 10.72 11.82
CA PHE A 261 -6.77 10.85 12.92
C PHE A 261 -8.15 10.31 12.54
N PHE A 262 -8.67 10.67 11.37
CA PHE A 262 -9.95 10.14 10.89
C PHE A 262 -9.90 8.63 10.66
N LEU A 263 -8.78 8.10 10.16
CA LEU A 263 -8.60 6.66 10.00
C LEU A 263 -8.61 5.92 11.34
N ALA A 264 -7.88 6.41 12.33
CA ALA A 264 -7.87 5.88 13.68
C ALA A 264 -9.29 5.88 14.31
N MET A 265 -9.99 7.00 14.18
CA MET A 265 -11.36 7.17 14.68
C MET A 265 -12.41 6.37 13.90
N SER A 266 -12.09 5.87 12.71
CA SER A 266 -12.99 5.06 11.90
C SER A 266 -12.75 3.56 12.02
N GLN A 267 -11.77 3.14 12.83
CA GLN A 267 -11.51 1.71 13.03
C GLN A 267 -12.67 1.00 13.72
N PRO A 268 -13.17 -0.13 13.15
CA PRO A 268 -14.18 -0.95 13.82
C PRO A 268 -13.67 -1.61 15.11
N ASN A 269 -12.37 -1.92 15.17
CA ASN A 269 -11.71 -2.33 16.40
C ASN A 269 -11.30 -1.06 17.15
N ARG A 270 -11.70 -0.88 18.41
CA ARG A 270 -11.26 0.26 19.23
C ARG A 270 -10.00 -0.02 20.07
N ASN A 271 -9.57 -1.27 20.07
CA ASN A 271 -8.40 -1.76 20.80
C ASN A 271 -7.24 -2.02 19.83
N TRP A 272 -7.00 -1.15 18.86
CA TRP A 272 -5.87 -1.29 17.94
C TRP A 272 -4.64 -0.69 18.62
N HIS A 273 -3.50 -1.38 18.64
CA HIS A 273 -2.30 -0.80 19.26
C HIS A 273 -1.41 -0.06 18.26
N CYS A 274 -1.43 -0.50 17.00
CA CYS A 274 -0.62 0.09 15.93
C CYS A 274 -1.38 -0.03 14.61
N LEU A 275 -1.66 1.10 13.97
CA LEU A 275 -2.18 1.15 12.61
C LEU A 275 -1.09 1.65 11.67
N ALA A 276 -1.05 1.12 10.45
CA ALA A 276 -0.16 1.62 9.41
C ALA A 276 -0.87 1.68 8.06
N THR A 277 -0.74 2.78 7.35
CA THR A 277 -1.14 2.91 5.94
C THR A 277 -0.02 3.58 5.16
N ALA A 278 -0.14 3.64 3.85
CA ALA A 278 0.81 4.38 3.03
C ALA A 278 0.08 5.37 2.12
N PHE A 279 0.78 6.45 1.81
CA PHE A 279 0.31 7.52 0.94
C PHE A 279 1.32 7.73 -0.18
N SER A 280 0.85 7.86 -1.42
CA SER A 280 1.70 8.13 -2.58
C SER A 280 1.20 9.32 -3.38
N VAL A 281 2.15 10.06 -3.95
CA VAL A 281 1.93 11.12 -4.94
C VAL A 281 2.57 10.67 -6.24
N PHE A 282 1.85 10.71 -7.36
CA PHE A 282 2.36 10.30 -8.69
C PHE A 282 2.70 11.51 -9.58
N ALA A 283 3.14 11.26 -10.83
CA ALA A 283 3.25 12.30 -11.87
C ALA A 283 1.85 12.64 -12.40
N GLU A 284 1.58 13.95 -12.52
CA GLU A 284 0.23 14.55 -12.44
C GLU A 284 -0.32 14.39 -11.02
N PRO A 285 -0.92 15.41 -10.36
CA PRO A 285 -1.11 15.44 -8.90
C PRO A 285 -2.22 14.47 -8.41
N ARG A 286 -2.17 13.22 -8.82
CA ARG A 286 -2.89 12.09 -8.27
C ARG A 286 -2.19 11.66 -6.98
N THR A 287 -2.98 11.63 -5.93
CA THR A 287 -2.58 11.09 -4.64
C THR A 287 -3.43 9.89 -4.34
N ILE A 288 -2.90 8.90 -3.62
CA ILE A 288 -3.68 7.76 -3.15
C ILE A 288 -3.22 7.35 -1.75
N TYR A 289 -4.16 6.79 -1.01
CA TYR A 289 -3.91 5.92 0.12
C TYR A 289 -3.92 4.46 -0.34
N TRP A 290 -2.98 3.70 0.22
CA TRP A 290 -2.93 2.25 0.10
C TRP A 290 -3.69 1.59 1.24
N ASP A 291 -3.65 0.26 1.34
CA ASP A 291 -4.32 -0.49 2.40
C ASP A 291 -3.91 -0.05 3.82
N LEU A 292 -4.83 -0.25 4.76
CA LEU A 292 -4.59 0.00 6.19
C LEU A 292 -4.34 -1.33 6.89
N VAL A 293 -3.30 -1.37 7.71
CA VAL A 293 -2.85 -2.55 8.43
C VAL A 293 -3.00 -2.30 9.92
N ASP A 294 -3.66 -3.24 10.61
CA ASP A 294 -3.61 -3.36 12.07
C ASP A 294 -2.43 -4.28 12.44
N GLY A 295 -1.39 -3.71 13.04
CA GLY A 295 -0.13 -4.36 13.37
C GLY A 295 -0.32 -5.57 14.29
N GLU A 296 -1.31 -5.53 15.20
CA GLU A 296 -1.62 -6.68 16.04
C GLU A 296 -2.03 -7.89 15.19
N ARG A 297 -2.83 -7.67 14.14
CA ARG A 297 -3.39 -8.77 13.35
C ARG A 297 -2.41 -9.30 12.31
N LYS A 298 -1.60 -8.42 11.71
CA LYS A 298 -0.62 -8.82 10.70
C LYS A 298 0.53 -9.64 11.31
N TYR A 299 0.94 -9.32 12.54
CA TYR A 299 2.04 -10.04 13.21
C TYR A 299 1.56 -11.10 14.22
N ALA A 300 0.32 -11.07 14.71
CA ALA A 300 -0.21 -12.16 15.55
C ALA A 300 -0.44 -13.47 14.77
N ALA A 301 -0.57 -13.42 13.44
CA ALA A 301 -0.62 -14.62 12.59
C ALA A 301 0.75 -15.31 12.43
N THR A 302 1.84 -14.59 12.71
CA THR A 302 3.23 -15.09 12.64
C THR A 302 3.79 -15.51 14.01
N ALA A 303 3.04 -15.31 15.10
CA ALA A 303 3.43 -15.79 16.42
C ALA A 303 3.17 -17.31 16.55
N PRO A 304 4.18 -18.15 16.84
CA PRO A 304 3.97 -19.56 17.09
C PRO A 304 3.04 -19.76 18.28
N ALA A 305 2.11 -20.72 18.17
CA ALA A 305 1.06 -21.03 19.14
C ALA A 305 1.56 -21.28 20.59
N ALA A 306 2.87 -21.42 20.80
CA ALA A 306 3.50 -21.63 22.10
C ALA A 306 3.31 -20.46 23.08
N ALA A 307 3.12 -19.22 22.62
CA ALA A 307 2.97 -18.07 23.52
C ALA A 307 1.55 -17.94 24.14
N ARG A 308 0.54 -18.61 23.58
CA ARG A 308 -0.86 -18.49 24.07
C ARG A 308 -1.19 -19.36 25.28
N GLN A 309 -0.32 -20.28 25.68
CA GLN A 309 -0.54 -21.14 26.85
C GLN A 309 0.11 -20.64 28.15
N GLN A 310 1.06 -19.70 28.10
CA GLN A 310 1.73 -19.20 29.31
C GLN A 310 0.96 -18.07 30.04
N GLY A 311 -0.01 -17.42 29.39
CA GLY A 311 -0.82 -16.35 30.00
C GLY A 311 -2.12 -16.80 30.68
N ARG A 312 -2.41 -18.10 30.73
CA ARG A 312 -3.57 -18.67 31.46
C ARG A 312 -3.16 -19.47 32.70
N ALA A 313 -1.88 -19.54 32.99
CA ALA A 313 -1.31 -20.15 34.19
C ALA A 313 -0.35 -19.17 34.85
N ALA A 314 -0.88 -18.01 35.26
CA ALA A 314 -0.28 -17.09 36.21
C ALA A 314 -1.40 -16.36 36.95
#